data_AF-A0A8S3WZI5-F1
#
_entry.id   AF-A0A8S3WZI5-F1
#
_cell.length_a   1.000
_cell.length_b   1.000
_cell.length_c   1.000
_cell.angle_alpha   90.00
_cell.angle_beta   90.00
_cell.angle_gamma   90.00
#
_symmetry.space_group_name_H-M   'P 1'
#
loop_
_entity.id
_entity.type
_entity.pdbx_description
1 polymer ?
#
loop_
_entity_poly.entity_id
_entity_poly.type
_entity_poly.pdbx_seq_one_letter_code
_entity_poly.pdbx_strand_id
1 'polypeptide(L)'
;MGLSASYYDAQRLELSTIHHTEEPIPIGTFIQFVFDNADFNVSTLDGRNTFHSMGGIKCITPTNTLHASTNVKRLNSAPPQEEVGQMGVLEVQIFEGRRTNALQQIIIEDLSFLKPIPYNIFTPTVQDLLWMSGKWLQEVEPTSKVPNIPECKGFMQLTSKLINKETTSVTFLPFINSPPNEYSTIRTALQYALKKSQEVGATACFVTFDQPLYLKAREISFGSIMVRLGGFHLLMSFLGCIGHTMAGSGLKDVLCQIFAANSVDKMLTGHAYSRAVRGHLLVQLVLAHIILDGANVSKEEKKDILTMMINMEEFTPDKVKENASLMSTLKKFQYHLETLKENGPTAALWVQYFNMVILMKKYNMCTTDNPILPCKLTFPIREMCPYLCARHDATEKQPSPNIQQYGTYKPVTTNDPVAPESILNTIFCRCTTGCGVRCGCRKARIACSSVCGVCSGSCTNGAPIENTVDDDVDDDILDSEDN
;
A
#
# COMPACT_ATOMS: atom_id res chain seq x y z
N MET A 1 26.14 -16.42 -18.28
CA MET A 1 25.72 -17.67 -18.94
C MET A 1 24.52 -17.35 -19.81
N GLY A 2 24.61 -17.54 -21.13
CA GLY A 2 23.46 -17.47 -22.02
C GLY A 2 23.01 -18.88 -22.36
N LEU A 3 21.71 -19.15 -22.31
CA LEU A 3 21.13 -20.39 -22.83
C LEU A 3 20.94 -20.19 -24.34
N SER A 4 21.63 -20.99 -25.16
CA SER A 4 21.41 -21.04 -26.60
C SER A 4 20.63 -22.32 -26.91
N ALA A 5 19.35 -22.18 -27.26
CA ALA A 5 18.46 -23.29 -27.60
C ALA A 5 17.79 -23.01 -28.95
N SER A 6 17.49 -24.08 -29.71
CA SER A 6 16.66 -23.95 -30.90
C SER A 6 15.24 -23.55 -30.50
N TYR A 7 14.49 -22.92 -31.42
CA TYR A 7 13.07 -22.60 -31.17
C TYR A 7 12.28 -23.86 -30.78
N TYR A 8 12.55 -24.98 -31.46
CA TYR A 8 11.95 -26.28 -31.15
C TYR A 8 12.28 -26.77 -29.73
N ASP A 9 13.54 -26.61 -29.30
CA ASP A 9 13.93 -26.99 -27.94
C ASP A 9 13.30 -26.08 -26.88
N ALA A 10 13.21 -24.78 -27.13
CA ALA A 10 12.55 -23.83 -26.25
C ALA A 10 11.05 -24.16 -26.11
N GLN A 11 10.35 -24.35 -27.23
CA GLN A 11 8.94 -24.73 -27.26
C GLN A 11 8.71 -26.07 -26.55
N ARG A 12 9.61 -27.05 -26.72
CA ARG A 12 9.52 -28.34 -26.03
C ARG A 12 9.70 -28.20 -24.53
N LEU A 13 10.58 -27.31 -24.05
CA LEU A 13 10.75 -27.03 -22.62
C LEU A 13 9.52 -26.32 -22.03
N GLU A 14 8.95 -25.37 -22.77
CA GLU A 14 7.70 -24.72 -22.42
C GLU A 14 6.55 -25.74 -22.28
N LEU A 15 6.34 -26.58 -23.30
CA LEU A 15 5.34 -27.65 -23.27
C LEU A 15 5.60 -28.65 -22.14
N SER A 16 6.86 -28.98 -21.86
CA SER A 16 7.18 -29.86 -20.72
C SER A 16 6.74 -29.27 -19.39
N THR A 17 6.78 -27.93 -19.26
CA THR A 17 6.32 -27.21 -18.07
C THR A 17 4.80 -27.17 -18.01
N ILE A 18 4.12 -26.99 -19.15
CA ILE A 18 2.65 -27.01 -19.24
C ILE A 18 2.08 -28.40 -18.85
N HIS A 19 2.76 -29.48 -19.25
CA HIS A 19 2.38 -30.87 -18.93
C HIS A 19 2.86 -31.34 -17.56
N HIS A 20 3.58 -30.52 -16.81
CA HIS A 20 4.03 -30.87 -15.48
C HIS A 20 2.85 -30.80 -14.50
N THR A 21 2.57 -31.90 -13.82
CA THR A 21 1.55 -31.95 -12.77
C THR A 21 1.99 -31.09 -11.58
N GLU A 22 1.17 -30.11 -11.19
CA GLU A 22 1.38 -29.39 -9.94
C GLU A 22 1.34 -30.35 -8.75
N GLU A 23 2.32 -30.21 -7.85
CA GLU A 23 2.33 -30.98 -6.60
C GLU A 23 1.17 -30.55 -5.69
N PRO A 24 0.56 -31.50 -4.95
CA PRO A 24 -0.52 -31.18 -4.04
C PRO A 24 -0.01 -30.26 -2.92
N ILE A 25 -0.82 -29.26 -2.58
CA ILE A 25 -0.53 -28.34 -1.48
C ILE A 25 -0.88 -29.06 -0.17
N PRO A 26 -0.01 -29.06 0.85
CA PRO A 26 -0.31 -29.69 2.13
C PRO A 26 -1.57 -29.14 2.81
N ILE A 27 -2.28 -30.02 3.51
CA ILE A 27 -3.47 -29.66 4.30
C ILE A 27 -3.10 -28.63 5.37
N GLY A 28 -3.96 -27.64 5.58
CA GLY A 28 -3.76 -26.55 6.53
C GLY A 28 -2.93 -25.39 6.00
N THR A 29 -2.39 -25.48 4.78
CA THR A 29 -1.64 -24.38 4.16
C THR A 29 -2.57 -23.21 3.84
N PHE A 30 -2.14 -22.00 4.20
CA PHE A 30 -2.89 -20.79 3.84
C PHE A 30 -2.75 -20.49 2.35
N ILE A 31 -3.89 -20.34 1.67
CA ILE A 31 -3.96 -19.94 0.27
C ILE A 31 -4.97 -18.80 0.08
N GLN A 32 -4.65 -17.92 -0.85
CA GLN A 32 -5.55 -16.84 -1.29
C GLN A 32 -5.48 -16.70 -2.81
N PHE A 33 -6.56 -16.17 -3.38
CA PHE A 33 -6.73 -16.03 -4.82
C PHE A 33 -6.84 -14.56 -5.20
N VAL A 34 -6.26 -14.20 -6.34
CA VAL A 34 -6.43 -12.89 -6.96
C VAL A 34 -6.81 -13.15 -8.41
N PHE A 35 -7.92 -12.58 -8.86
CA PHE A 35 -8.35 -12.64 -10.24
C PHE A 35 -8.48 -11.23 -10.80
N ASP A 36 -8.06 -11.07 -12.05
CA ASP A 36 -8.04 -9.79 -12.74
C ASP A 36 -8.15 -10.01 -14.26
N ASN A 37 -8.26 -8.91 -14.99
CA ASN A 37 -8.25 -8.92 -16.44
C ASN A 37 -6.89 -9.42 -16.95
N ALA A 38 -6.94 -10.32 -17.92
CA ALA A 38 -5.81 -10.71 -18.73
C ALA A 38 -6.06 -10.21 -20.15
N ASP A 39 -5.43 -9.07 -20.44
CA ASP A 39 -5.52 -8.40 -21.73
C ASP A 39 -4.26 -8.69 -22.56
N PHE A 40 -4.41 -9.42 -23.66
CA PHE A 40 -3.33 -9.61 -24.62
C PHE A 40 -3.70 -8.95 -25.95
N ASN A 41 -2.76 -8.21 -26.54
CA ASN A 41 -2.87 -7.81 -27.93
C ASN A 41 -2.74 -9.06 -28.78
N VAL A 42 -3.86 -9.56 -29.32
CA VAL A 42 -3.78 -10.64 -30.30
C VAL A 42 -3.40 -10.00 -31.62
N SER A 43 -2.25 -10.43 -32.16
CA SER A 43 -1.78 -10.04 -33.49
C SER A 43 -2.74 -10.58 -34.56
N THR A 44 -3.88 -9.93 -34.65
CA THR A 44 -4.89 -10.12 -35.69
C THR A 44 -4.54 -9.21 -36.85
N LEU A 45 -4.82 -9.64 -38.09
CA LEU A 45 -4.46 -8.91 -39.31
C LEU A 45 -5.05 -7.48 -39.35
N ASP A 46 -6.10 -7.20 -38.58
CA ASP A 46 -6.74 -5.90 -38.45
C ASP A 46 -6.24 -5.06 -37.26
N GLY A 47 -5.43 -5.64 -36.36
CA GLY A 47 -4.91 -5.00 -35.16
C GLY A 47 -5.97 -4.53 -34.16
N ARG A 48 -7.21 -5.04 -34.26
CA ARG A 48 -8.37 -4.49 -33.52
C ARG A 48 -8.90 -5.37 -32.40
N ASN A 49 -8.45 -6.60 -32.29
CA ASN A 49 -8.90 -7.50 -31.22
C ASN A 49 -7.89 -7.56 -30.08
N THR A 50 -8.37 -7.36 -28.86
CA THR A 50 -7.66 -7.69 -27.63
C THR A 50 -8.29 -8.97 -27.07
N PHE A 51 -7.48 -9.97 -26.77
CA PHE A 51 -7.94 -11.10 -25.98
C PHE A 51 -8.23 -10.58 -24.57
N HIS A 52 -9.50 -10.62 -24.17
CA HIS A 52 -10.00 -10.09 -22.91
C HIS A 52 -10.61 -11.24 -22.11
N SER A 53 -9.82 -11.79 -21.19
CA SER A 53 -10.20 -12.96 -20.40
C SER A 53 -9.93 -12.73 -18.92
N MET A 54 -10.44 -13.59 -18.04
CA MET A 54 -10.07 -13.57 -16.63
C MET A 54 -8.78 -14.38 -16.44
N GLY A 55 -7.75 -13.74 -15.92
CA GLY A 55 -6.56 -14.39 -15.39
C GLY A 55 -6.64 -14.51 -13.87
N GLY A 56 -5.82 -15.37 -13.29
CA GLY A 56 -5.73 -15.49 -11.85
C GLY A 56 -4.36 -15.91 -11.36
N ILE A 57 -4.09 -15.59 -10.11
CA ILE A 57 -2.94 -16.10 -9.35
C ILE A 57 -3.42 -16.67 -8.02
N LYS A 58 -2.69 -17.66 -7.53
CA LYS A 58 -2.83 -18.27 -6.21
C LYS A 58 -1.56 -17.95 -5.43
N CYS A 59 -1.75 -17.34 -4.26
CA CYS A 59 -0.66 -17.01 -3.35
C CYS A 59 -0.69 -18.00 -2.18
N ILE A 60 0.46 -18.61 -1.88
CA ILE A 60 0.61 -19.68 -0.88
C ILE A 60 1.61 -19.23 0.17
N THR A 61 1.22 -19.29 1.44
CA THR A 61 2.04 -18.80 2.57
C THR A 61 1.97 -19.79 3.73
N PRO A 62 3.10 -20.14 4.39
CA PRO A 62 4.47 -19.80 4.00
C PRO A 62 4.99 -20.68 2.84
N THR A 63 5.99 -20.20 2.10
CA THR A 63 6.55 -20.92 0.93
C THR A 63 7.22 -22.24 1.30
N ASN A 64 7.77 -22.34 2.52
CA ASN A 64 8.44 -23.54 3.01
C ASN A 64 7.48 -24.72 3.27
N THR A 65 6.16 -24.51 3.20
CA THR A 65 5.19 -25.63 3.21
C THR A 65 5.16 -26.35 1.87
N LEU A 66 5.62 -25.70 0.79
CA LEU A 66 5.67 -26.33 -0.51
C LEU A 66 6.80 -27.34 -0.56
N HIS A 67 6.49 -28.50 -1.15
CA HIS A 67 7.48 -29.49 -1.50
C HIS A 67 8.53 -28.89 -2.45
N ALA A 68 9.77 -29.40 -2.36
CA ALA A 68 10.83 -28.97 -3.25
C ALA A 68 10.44 -29.27 -4.70
N SER A 69 10.60 -28.28 -5.58
CA SER A 69 10.26 -28.40 -7.00
C SER A 69 10.85 -29.70 -7.57
N THR A 70 9.98 -30.59 -8.04
CA THR A 70 10.44 -31.75 -8.78
C THR A 70 11.00 -31.35 -10.13
N ASN A 71 11.93 -32.16 -10.64
CA ASN A 71 12.47 -31.97 -11.97
C ASN A 71 11.36 -32.17 -13.00
N VAL A 72 11.08 -31.12 -13.79
CA VAL A 72 10.15 -31.19 -14.92
C VAL A 72 10.69 -32.22 -15.92
N LYS A 73 9.93 -33.30 -16.15
CA LYS A 73 10.29 -34.30 -17.15
C LYS A 73 10.17 -33.68 -18.54
N ARG A 74 11.29 -33.63 -19.25
CA ARG A 74 11.31 -33.17 -20.63
C ARG A 74 10.47 -34.10 -21.51
N LEU A 75 9.53 -33.53 -22.26
CA LEU A 75 8.75 -34.27 -23.25
C LEU A 75 9.64 -34.76 -24.39
N ASN A 76 9.34 -35.96 -24.89
CA ASN A 76 10.06 -36.55 -26.03
C ASN A 76 9.65 -35.90 -27.35
N SER A 77 8.38 -35.51 -27.48
CA SER A 77 7.78 -34.89 -28.67
C SER A 77 6.81 -33.77 -28.27
N ALA A 78 6.57 -32.82 -29.18
CA ALA A 78 5.57 -31.78 -28.97
C ALA A 78 4.15 -32.36 -29.16
N PRO A 79 3.24 -32.23 -28.18
CA PRO A 79 1.84 -32.63 -28.33
C PRO A 79 1.09 -31.75 -29.34
N PRO A 80 -0.08 -32.21 -29.85
CA PRO A 80 -0.90 -31.46 -30.79
C PRO A 80 -1.35 -30.11 -30.20
N GLN A 81 -1.43 -29.09 -31.06
CA GLN A 81 -1.83 -27.74 -30.64
C GLN A 81 -3.24 -27.69 -30.04
N GLU A 82 -4.16 -28.52 -30.51
CA GLU A 82 -5.53 -28.60 -29.98
C GLU A 82 -5.56 -29.10 -28.53
N GLU A 83 -4.72 -30.10 -28.21
CA GLU A 83 -4.58 -30.60 -26.84
C GLU A 83 -4.00 -29.52 -25.93
N VAL A 84 -2.91 -28.89 -26.34
CA VAL A 84 -2.25 -27.81 -25.59
C VAL A 84 -3.21 -26.61 -25.39
N GLY A 85 -4.04 -26.30 -26.39
CA GLY A 85 -5.01 -25.20 -26.32
C GLY A 85 -6.15 -25.43 -25.33
N GLN A 86 -6.42 -26.68 -24.94
CA GLN A 86 -7.39 -27.02 -23.89
C GLN A 86 -6.76 -27.00 -22.49
N MET A 87 -5.43 -27.01 -22.40
CA MET A 87 -4.72 -26.97 -21.12
C MET A 87 -4.71 -25.56 -20.56
N GLY A 88 -4.77 -25.45 -19.22
CA GLY A 88 -4.71 -24.15 -18.56
C GLY A 88 -5.93 -23.26 -18.84
N VAL A 89 -7.08 -23.84 -19.22
CA VAL A 89 -8.35 -23.14 -19.41
C VAL A 89 -9.43 -23.75 -18.51
N LEU A 90 -10.26 -22.91 -17.90
CA LEU A 90 -11.46 -23.31 -17.17
C LEU A 90 -12.69 -23.13 -18.04
N GLU A 91 -13.52 -24.17 -18.05
CA GLU A 91 -14.85 -24.10 -18.66
C GLU A 91 -15.75 -23.15 -17.86
N VAL A 92 -16.41 -22.24 -18.56
CA VAL A 92 -17.26 -21.21 -17.95
C VAL A 92 -18.56 -21.85 -17.45
N GLN A 93 -18.85 -21.66 -16.18
CA GLN A 93 -20.11 -22.07 -15.57
C GLN A 93 -21.15 -20.95 -15.71
N ILE A 94 -22.26 -21.26 -16.36
CA ILE A 94 -23.35 -20.30 -16.56
C ILE A 94 -23.98 -19.95 -15.21
N PHE A 95 -24.07 -18.65 -14.93
CA PHE A 95 -24.75 -18.14 -13.74
C PHE A 95 -26.13 -17.59 -14.08
N GLU A 96 -27.18 -18.28 -13.59
CA GLU A 96 -28.58 -17.87 -13.73
C GLU A 96 -29.22 -17.40 -12.40
N GLY A 97 -28.40 -17.20 -11.36
CA GLY A 97 -28.87 -16.90 -10.01
C GLY A 97 -29.44 -15.49 -9.83
N ARG A 98 -30.23 -15.30 -8.77
CA ARG A 98 -30.71 -13.96 -8.36
C ARG A 98 -29.54 -13.12 -7.88
N ARG A 99 -29.43 -11.92 -8.43
CA ARG A 99 -28.49 -10.88 -7.99
C ARG A 99 -29.03 -10.24 -6.72
N THR A 100 -28.21 -10.10 -5.70
CA THR A 100 -28.55 -9.31 -4.52
C THR A 100 -28.03 -7.89 -4.69
N ASN A 101 -28.61 -6.93 -3.96
CA ASN A 101 -28.05 -5.58 -3.92
C ASN A 101 -26.87 -5.56 -2.93
N ALA A 102 -25.67 -5.92 -3.42
CA ALA A 102 -24.50 -6.20 -2.59
C ALA A 102 -24.11 -5.06 -1.63
N LEU A 103 -24.29 -3.80 -2.04
CA LEU A 103 -23.96 -2.63 -1.22
C LEU A 103 -24.87 -2.51 0.01
N GLN A 104 -26.14 -2.91 -0.11
CA GLN A 104 -27.10 -2.88 1.01
C GLN A 104 -26.81 -3.98 2.05
N GLN A 105 -26.04 -5.00 1.68
CA GLN A 105 -25.63 -6.10 2.55
C GLN A 105 -24.28 -5.84 3.24
N ILE A 106 -23.62 -4.71 2.95
CA ILE A 106 -22.39 -4.34 3.65
C ILE A 106 -22.77 -3.88 5.05
N ILE A 107 -22.43 -4.70 6.03
CA ILE A 107 -22.50 -4.31 7.43
C ILE A 107 -21.34 -3.33 7.68
N ILE A 108 -21.69 -2.08 7.96
CA ILE A 108 -20.72 -1.08 8.39
C ILE A 108 -20.56 -1.25 9.89
N GLU A 109 -19.45 -1.84 10.29
CA GLU A 109 -19.07 -1.92 11.69
C GLU A 109 -18.20 -0.73 12.07
N ASP A 110 -18.42 -0.19 13.27
CA ASP A 110 -17.49 0.78 13.81
C ASP A 110 -16.21 0.05 14.25
N LEU A 111 -15.17 0.25 13.46
CA LEU A 111 -13.86 -0.35 13.68
C LEU A 111 -13.18 0.14 14.97
N SER A 112 -13.72 1.19 15.61
CA SER A 112 -13.24 1.67 16.90
C SER A 112 -13.32 0.63 18.03
N PHE A 113 -14.28 -0.30 17.95
CA PHE A 113 -14.44 -1.38 18.92
C PHE A 113 -13.51 -2.57 18.70
N LEU A 114 -12.94 -2.73 17.49
CA LEU A 114 -12.09 -3.88 17.16
C LEU A 114 -10.62 -3.64 17.53
N LYS A 115 -10.10 -2.42 17.34
CA LYS A 115 -8.80 -1.93 17.87
C LYS A 115 -8.78 -0.39 17.94
N PRO A 116 -8.35 0.23 19.06
CA PRO A 116 -8.17 1.68 19.16
C PRO A 116 -7.14 2.20 18.13
N ILE A 117 -7.32 3.43 17.65
CA ILE A 117 -6.36 4.08 16.73
C ILE A 117 -5.06 4.32 17.50
N PRO A 118 -3.89 3.86 17.01
CA PRO A 118 -2.64 4.24 17.63
C PRO A 118 -2.38 5.74 17.43
N TYR A 119 -2.06 6.45 18.52
CA TYR A 119 -1.81 7.91 18.57
C TYR A 119 -0.75 8.40 17.55
N ASN A 120 0.06 7.49 17.00
CA ASN A 120 1.23 7.78 16.17
C ASN A 120 1.06 7.41 14.67
N ILE A 121 -0.17 7.41 14.12
CA ILE A 121 -0.38 7.02 12.73
C ILE A 121 0.31 7.95 11.70
N PHE A 122 0.52 9.22 12.04
CA PHE A 122 1.28 10.16 11.21
C PHE A 122 2.77 10.24 11.57
N THR A 123 3.21 9.44 12.54
CA THR A 123 4.63 9.36 12.89
C THR A 123 5.37 8.43 11.92
N PRO A 124 6.51 8.84 11.35
CA PRO A 124 7.40 7.94 10.63
C PRO A 124 7.77 6.74 11.50
N THR A 125 7.89 5.55 10.92
CA THR A 125 8.42 4.42 11.69
C THR A 125 9.87 4.70 12.12
N VAL A 126 10.37 4.00 13.13
CA VAL A 126 11.77 4.18 13.55
C VAL A 126 12.74 3.81 12.42
N GLN A 127 12.37 2.85 11.57
CA GLN A 127 13.09 2.51 10.34
C GLN A 127 13.06 3.63 9.30
N ASP A 128 11.91 4.31 9.15
CA ASP A 128 11.79 5.47 8.25
C ASP A 128 12.69 6.61 8.72
N LEU A 129 12.64 6.94 10.01
CA LEU A 129 13.47 7.99 10.58
C LEU A 129 14.94 7.64 10.41
N LEU A 130 15.33 6.40 10.70
CA LEU A 130 16.72 5.99 10.55
C LEU A 130 17.20 6.12 9.09
N TRP A 131 16.37 5.71 8.13
CA TRP A 131 16.66 5.88 6.71
C TRP A 131 16.81 7.36 6.33
N MET A 132 15.88 8.21 6.78
CA MET A 132 15.91 9.66 6.54
C MET A 132 17.15 10.32 7.17
N SER A 133 17.45 9.99 8.42
CA SER A 133 18.62 10.50 9.14
C SER A 133 19.92 10.03 8.51
N GLY A 134 20.00 8.77 8.07
CA GLY A 134 21.17 8.27 7.36
C GLY A 134 21.41 9.02 6.05
N LYS A 135 20.36 9.25 5.26
CA LYS A 135 20.42 10.03 4.02
C LYS A 135 20.80 11.49 4.24
N TRP A 136 20.24 12.11 5.28
CA TRP A 136 20.60 13.46 5.69
C TRP A 136 22.07 13.56 6.09
N LEU A 137 22.57 12.63 6.91
CA LEU A 137 23.97 12.61 7.35
C LEU A 137 24.97 12.35 6.22
N GLN A 138 24.58 11.63 5.16
CA GLN A 138 25.40 11.53 3.94
C GLN A 138 25.66 12.90 3.30
N GLU A 139 24.71 13.83 3.39
CA GLU A 139 24.83 15.16 2.81
C GLU A 139 25.56 16.13 3.74
N VAL A 140 25.24 16.13 5.04
CA VAL A 140 25.79 17.11 5.99
C VAL A 140 27.15 16.72 6.61
N GLU A 141 27.55 15.44 6.56
CA GLU A 141 28.84 14.95 7.08
C GLU A 141 29.62 14.13 6.02
N PRO A 142 30.11 14.75 4.92
CA PRO A 142 30.68 14.04 3.76
C PRO A 142 31.97 13.24 4.05
N THR A 143 32.63 13.54 5.17
CA THR A 143 33.85 12.86 5.65
C THR A 143 33.56 11.55 6.37
N SER A 144 32.30 11.29 6.70
CA SER A 144 31.87 10.04 7.33
C SER A 144 31.92 8.92 6.30
N LYS A 145 32.45 7.75 6.67
CA LYS A 145 32.40 6.50 5.87
C LYS A 145 30.98 5.94 5.77
N VAL A 146 29.99 6.77 5.46
CA VAL A 146 28.60 6.35 5.38
C VAL A 146 28.47 5.43 4.18
N PRO A 147 28.00 4.18 4.35
CA PRO A 147 27.80 3.27 3.24
C PRO A 147 26.82 3.87 2.24
N ASN A 148 26.84 3.42 0.98
CA ASN A 148 25.86 3.86 -0.01
C ASN A 148 24.46 3.37 0.39
N ILE A 149 23.68 4.24 1.05
CA ILE A 149 22.33 3.92 1.50
C ILE A 149 21.40 3.79 0.28
N PRO A 150 20.68 2.66 0.09
CA PRO A 150 19.73 2.53 -1.01
C PRO A 150 18.50 3.46 -0.86
N GLU A 151 17.70 3.56 -1.92
CA GLU A 151 16.37 4.17 -1.81
C GLU A 151 15.50 3.44 -0.78
N CYS A 152 14.48 4.11 -0.24
CA CYS A 152 13.65 3.62 0.88
C CYS A 152 13.22 2.15 0.73
N LYS A 153 12.77 1.71 -0.46
CA LYS A 153 12.39 0.31 -0.68
C LYS A 153 13.55 -0.67 -0.48
N GLY A 154 14.72 -0.37 -1.03
CA GLY A 154 15.91 -1.20 -0.86
C GLY A 154 16.40 -1.19 0.58
N PHE A 155 16.30 -0.05 1.27
CA PHE A 155 16.65 0.06 2.68
C PHE A 155 15.73 -0.82 3.54
N MET A 156 14.41 -0.71 3.35
CA MET A 156 13.44 -1.52 4.08
C MET A 156 13.62 -3.02 3.82
N GLN A 157 14.03 -3.41 2.61
CA GLN A 157 14.39 -4.80 2.31
C GLN A 157 15.60 -5.25 3.12
N LEU A 158 16.66 -4.44 3.19
CA LEU A 158 17.86 -4.76 3.97
C LEU A 158 17.55 -4.91 5.46
N THR A 159 16.83 -3.95 6.05
CA THR A 159 16.50 -3.95 7.48
C THR A 159 15.46 -5.00 7.86
N SER A 160 14.74 -5.56 6.87
CA SER A 160 13.77 -6.63 7.08
C SER A 160 14.34 -8.03 6.89
N LYS A 161 15.59 -8.19 6.39
CA LYS A 161 16.19 -9.53 6.14
C LYS A 161 16.30 -10.37 7.41
N LEU A 162 16.51 -9.74 8.55
CA LEU A 162 16.66 -10.40 9.85
C LEU A 162 15.33 -10.61 10.58
N ILE A 163 14.22 -10.09 10.03
CA ILE A 163 12.89 -10.38 10.54
C ILE A 163 12.46 -11.73 9.95
N ASN A 164 12.12 -12.69 10.80
CA ASN A 164 11.55 -13.96 10.35
C ASN A 164 10.16 -13.69 9.72
N LYS A 165 10.13 -13.46 8.41
CA LYS A 165 8.91 -13.24 7.63
C LYS A 165 8.61 -14.48 6.82
N GLU A 166 7.36 -14.91 6.89
CA GLU A 166 6.83 -15.94 6.00
C GLU A 166 6.85 -15.42 4.56
N THR A 167 7.55 -16.13 3.68
CA THR A 167 7.58 -15.82 2.25
C THR A 167 6.35 -16.38 1.57
N THR A 168 5.84 -15.67 0.56
CA THR A 168 4.68 -16.11 -0.22
C THR A 168 5.13 -16.60 -1.60
N SER A 169 4.70 -17.80 -1.97
CA SER A 169 4.86 -18.34 -3.32
C SER A 169 3.66 -17.92 -4.18
N VAL A 170 3.91 -17.56 -5.43
CA VAL A 170 2.87 -17.13 -6.37
C VAL A 170 2.85 -18.09 -7.55
N THR A 171 1.69 -18.66 -7.82
CA THR A 171 1.46 -19.58 -8.94
C THR A 171 0.34 -19.03 -9.82
N PHE A 172 0.51 -19.15 -11.14
CA PHE A 172 -0.53 -18.77 -12.09
C PHE A 172 -1.68 -19.78 -12.09
N LEU A 173 -2.90 -19.29 -12.28
CA LEU A 173 -4.09 -20.11 -12.41
C LEU A 173 -4.48 -20.27 -13.88
N PRO A 174 -5.21 -21.34 -14.22
CA PRO A 174 -5.85 -21.46 -15.53
C PRO A 174 -6.71 -20.24 -15.89
N PHE A 175 -6.69 -19.85 -17.17
CA PHE A 175 -7.52 -18.77 -17.70
C PHE A 175 -8.99 -19.15 -17.74
N ILE A 176 -9.88 -18.18 -17.53
CA ILE A 176 -11.29 -18.32 -17.90
C ILE A 176 -11.46 -17.50 -19.18
N ASN A 177 -11.63 -18.19 -20.31
CA ASN A 177 -11.72 -17.59 -21.65
C ASN A 177 -13.08 -16.94 -21.90
N SER A 178 -13.43 -15.96 -21.07
CA SER A 178 -14.65 -15.19 -21.10
C SER A 178 -14.37 -13.81 -20.49
N PRO A 179 -15.09 -12.75 -20.92
CA PRO A 179 -14.88 -11.42 -20.39
C PRO A 179 -14.98 -11.40 -18.84
N PRO A 180 -14.00 -10.83 -18.13
CA PRO A 180 -13.96 -10.75 -16.67
C PRO A 180 -15.22 -10.16 -16.04
N ASN A 181 -15.80 -9.16 -16.70
CA ASN A 181 -16.96 -8.43 -16.20
C ASN A 181 -18.27 -9.24 -16.22
N GLU A 182 -18.30 -10.43 -16.83
CA GLU A 182 -19.48 -11.30 -16.85
C GLU A 182 -19.65 -12.07 -15.53
N TYR A 183 -20.88 -12.14 -15.02
CA TYR A 183 -21.17 -12.85 -13.76
C TYR A 183 -20.81 -14.33 -13.82
N SER A 184 -21.02 -14.98 -14.96
CA SER A 184 -20.62 -16.39 -15.18
C SER A 184 -19.11 -16.57 -15.04
N THR A 185 -18.31 -15.62 -15.56
CA THR A 185 -16.84 -15.62 -15.43
C THR A 185 -16.43 -15.49 -13.96
N ILE A 186 -16.98 -14.50 -13.25
CA ILE A 186 -16.70 -14.27 -11.82
C ILE A 186 -17.13 -15.49 -10.99
N ARG A 187 -18.31 -16.06 -11.28
CA ARG A 187 -18.84 -17.25 -10.61
C ARG A 187 -17.91 -18.44 -10.77
N THR A 188 -17.41 -18.66 -11.99
CA THR A 188 -16.45 -19.72 -12.31
C THR A 188 -15.17 -19.55 -11.50
N ALA A 189 -14.62 -18.33 -11.43
CA ALA A 189 -13.44 -18.01 -10.61
C ALA A 189 -13.67 -18.30 -9.12
N LEU A 190 -14.80 -17.87 -8.57
CA LEU A 190 -15.17 -18.09 -7.17
C LEU A 190 -15.33 -19.58 -6.83
N GLN A 191 -15.97 -20.36 -7.68
CA GLN A 191 -16.13 -21.81 -7.49
C GLN A 191 -14.78 -22.54 -7.57
N TYR A 192 -13.94 -22.15 -8.52
CA TYR A 192 -12.60 -22.70 -8.65
C TYR A 192 -11.77 -22.43 -7.37
N ALA A 193 -11.76 -21.18 -6.90
CA ALA A 193 -11.07 -20.79 -5.68
C ALA A 193 -11.60 -21.56 -4.46
N LEU A 194 -12.92 -21.68 -4.32
CA LEU A 194 -13.53 -22.42 -3.21
C LEU A 194 -13.13 -23.90 -3.22
N LYS A 195 -13.18 -24.55 -4.39
CA LYS A 195 -12.74 -25.95 -4.54
C LYS A 195 -11.28 -26.11 -4.13
N LYS A 196 -10.39 -25.23 -4.60
CA LYS A 196 -8.97 -25.25 -4.23
C LYS A 196 -8.72 -24.97 -2.75
N SER A 197 -9.51 -24.10 -2.11
CA SER A 197 -9.48 -23.91 -0.65
C SER A 197 -9.90 -25.16 0.11
N GLN A 198 -10.92 -25.88 -0.37
CA GLN A 198 -11.39 -27.12 0.26
C GLN A 198 -10.36 -28.26 0.13
N GLU A 199 -9.64 -28.34 -0.99
CA GLU A 199 -8.57 -29.33 -1.20
C GLU A 199 -7.45 -29.22 -0.13
N VAL A 200 -7.20 -28.02 0.40
CA VAL A 200 -6.23 -27.80 1.50
C VAL A 200 -6.87 -27.79 2.90
N GLY A 201 -8.17 -28.08 3.00
CA GLY A 201 -8.90 -28.06 4.27
C GLY A 201 -9.15 -26.66 4.86
N ALA A 202 -9.06 -25.59 4.06
CA ALA A 202 -9.31 -24.24 4.54
C ALA A 202 -10.80 -24.00 4.80
N THR A 203 -11.13 -23.42 5.96
CA THR A 203 -12.50 -23.09 6.34
C THR A 203 -13.04 -21.86 5.63
N ALA A 204 -12.17 -20.90 5.30
CA ALA A 204 -12.48 -19.67 4.57
C ALA A 204 -11.69 -19.58 3.26
N CYS A 205 -12.32 -19.08 2.20
CA CYS A 205 -11.71 -18.88 0.88
C CYS A 205 -11.56 -17.38 0.60
N PHE A 206 -10.33 -16.88 0.52
CA PHE A 206 -10.08 -15.45 0.26
C PHE A 206 -9.88 -15.20 -1.23
N VAL A 207 -10.70 -14.32 -1.81
CA VAL A 207 -10.61 -13.95 -3.22
C VAL A 207 -10.54 -12.44 -3.36
N THR A 208 -9.57 -11.94 -4.11
CA THR A 208 -9.35 -10.49 -4.31
C THR A 208 -9.63 -10.12 -5.76
N PHE A 209 -10.34 -9.02 -5.93
CA PHE A 209 -10.71 -8.46 -7.23
C PHE A 209 -10.44 -6.95 -7.26
N ASP A 210 -10.29 -6.36 -8.45
CA ASP A 210 -10.37 -4.92 -8.61
C ASP A 210 -11.77 -4.38 -8.25
N GLN A 211 -11.95 -3.05 -8.26
CA GLN A 211 -13.20 -2.45 -7.78
C GLN A 211 -14.46 -2.86 -8.58
N PRO A 212 -14.48 -2.81 -9.92
CA PRO A 212 -15.63 -3.26 -10.70
C PRO A 212 -15.99 -4.74 -10.46
N LEU A 213 -15.00 -5.63 -10.46
CA LEU A 213 -15.25 -7.06 -10.29
C LEU A 213 -15.62 -7.40 -8.84
N TYR A 214 -15.03 -6.70 -7.86
CA TYR A 214 -15.38 -6.84 -6.45
C TYR A 214 -16.87 -6.63 -6.21
N LEU A 215 -17.46 -5.57 -6.78
CA LEU A 215 -18.88 -5.26 -6.60
C LEU A 215 -19.76 -6.41 -7.08
N LYS A 216 -19.48 -6.94 -8.28
CA LYS A 216 -20.22 -8.08 -8.85
C LYS A 216 -19.99 -9.36 -8.06
N ALA A 217 -18.74 -9.64 -7.68
CA ALA A 217 -18.39 -10.81 -6.88
C ALA A 217 -19.13 -10.81 -5.54
N ARG A 218 -19.34 -9.64 -4.92
CA ARG A 218 -20.14 -9.51 -3.69
C ARG A 218 -21.62 -9.87 -3.88
N GLU A 219 -22.21 -9.59 -5.05
CA GLU A 219 -23.62 -9.91 -5.35
C GLU A 219 -23.88 -11.41 -5.51
N ILE A 220 -22.83 -12.18 -5.81
CA ILE A 220 -22.92 -13.61 -6.13
C ILE A 220 -22.06 -14.49 -5.22
N SER A 221 -21.40 -13.90 -4.21
CA SER A 221 -20.60 -14.62 -3.21
C SER A 221 -21.47 -15.56 -2.38
N PHE A 222 -20.91 -16.68 -1.94
CA PHE A 222 -21.64 -17.77 -1.31
C PHE A 222 -20.70 -18.59 -0.41
N GLY A 223 -21.29 -19.39 0.49
CA GLY A 223 -20.53 -20.26 1.37
C GLY A 223 -19.54 -19.49 2.24
N SER A 224 -18.31 -19.98 2.33
CA SER A 224 -17.23 -19.39 3.13
C SER A 224 -16.28 -18.49 2.33
N ILE A 225 -16.74 -17.97 1.18
CA ILE A 225 -15.95 -17.08 0.34
C ILE A 225 -15.93 -15.65 0.91
N MET A 226 -14.73 -15.16 1.17
CA MET A 226 -14.42 -13.82 1.62
C MET A 226 -13.83 -13.00 0.46
N VAL A 227 -14.71 -12.25 -0.22
CA VAL A 227 -14.31 -11.36 -1.31
C VAL A 227 -13.67 -10.08 -0.74
N ARG A 228 -12.49 -9.70 -1.26
CA ARG A 228 -11.71 -8.52 -0.86
C ARG A 228 -11.52 -7.55 -2.03
N LEU A 229 -11.52 -6.27 -1.71
CA LEU A 229 -11.23 -5.20 -2.67
C LEU A 229 -9.71 -5.06 -2.87
N GLY A 230 -9.28 -5.00 -4.12
CA GLY A 230 -7.89 -4.79 -4.51
C GLY A 230 -7.39 -3.41 -4.09
N GLY A 231 -6.23 -3.38 -3.44
CA GLY A 231 -5.67 -2.16 -2.85
C GLY A 231 -5.03 -1.18 -3.83
N PHE A 232 -4.74 -1.63 -5.05
CA PHE A 232 -3.97 -0.85 -6.02
C PHE A 232 -4.70 0.44 -6.45
N HIS A 233 -5.97 0.33 -6.84
CA HIS A 233 -6.76 1.49 -7.26
C HIS A 233 -7.08 2.45 -6.13
N LEU A 234 -7.18 1.96 -4.89
CA LEU A 234 -7.30 2.81 -3.71
C LEU A 234 -6.07 3.71 -3.57
N LEU A 235 -4.88 3.13 -3.70
CA LEU A 235 -3.63 3.87 -3.59
C LEU A 235 -3.42 4.83 -4.77
N MET A 236 -3.76 4.43 -5.99
CA MET A 236 -3.78 5.35 -7.14
C MET A 236 -4.72 6.54 -6.91
N SER A 237 -5.91 6.28 -6.38
CA SER A 237 -6.89 7.33 -6.06
C SER A 237 -6.35 8.26 -4.97
N PHE A 238 -5.69 7.71 -3.96
CA PHE A 238 -5.07 8.50 -2.90
C PHE A 238 -3.88 9.33 -3.39
N LEU A 239 -3.04 8.80 -4.28
CA LEU A 239 -1.99 9.57 -4.96
C LEU A 239 -2.59 10.74 -5.75
N GLY A 240 -3.71 10.50 -6.43
CA GLY A 240 -4.51 11.56 -7.02
C GLY A 240 -4.94 12.59 -5.97
N CYS A 241 -5.44 12.17 -4.81
CA CYS A 241 -5.82 13.09 -3.73
C CYS A 241 -4.65 13.95 -3.28
N ILE A 242 -3.45 13.39 -3.12
CA ILE A 242 -2.23 14.17 -2.83
C ILE A 242 -2.02 15.25 -3.90
N GLY A 243 -2.08 14.89 -5.19
CA GLY A 243 -1.89 15.84 -6.28
C GLY A 243 -2.96 16.92 -6.33
N HIS A 244 -4.21 16.59 -6.00
CA HIS A 244 -5.31 17.56 -5.92
C HIS A 244 -5.14 18.51 -4.73
N THR A 245 -4.87 17.98 -3.54
CA THR A 245 -4.61 18.78 -2.33
C THR A 245 -3.43 19.74 -2.51
N MET A 246 -2.41 19.29 -3.25
CA MET A 246 -1.19 20.06 -3.49
C MET A 246 -1.23 20.92 -4.76
N ALA A 247 -2.38 21.05 -5.42
CA ALA A 247 -2.52 21.91 -6.59
C ALA A 247 -2.16 23.36 -6.23
N GLY A 248 -1.27 23.98 -7.02
CA GLY A 248 -0.80 25.35 -6.78
C GLY A 248 0.27 25.50 -5.69
N SER A 249 0.66 24.43 -4.98
CA SER A 249 1.65 24.50 -3.89
C SER A 249 3.12 24.57 -4.33
N GLY A 250 3.38 24.41 -5.63
CA GLY A 250 4.73 24.22 -6.19
C GLY A 250 5.21 22.76 -6.23
N LEU A 251 4.43 21.79 -5.71
CA LEU A 251 4.79 20.36 -5.78
C LEU A 251 5.06 19.89 -7.22
N LYS A 252 4.26 20.35 -8.19
CA LYS A 252 4.47 20.04 -9.61
C LYS A 252 5.84 20.52 -10.09
N ASP A 253 6.22 21.75 -9.74
CA ASP A 253 7.48 22.37 -10.18
C ASP A 253 8.69 21.65 -9.58
N VAL A 254 8.60 21.22 -8.31
CA VAL A 254 9.63 20.40 -7.65
C VAL A 254 9.77 19.05 -8.36
N LEU A 255 8.66 18.36 -8.64
CA LEU A 255 8.70 17.07 -9.34
C LEU A 255 9.22 17.20 -10.79
N CYS A 256 8.95 18.32 -11.45
CA CYS A 256 9.43 18.63 -12.80
C CYS A 256 10.95 18.81 -12.88
N GLN A 257 11.66 18.96 -11.74
CA GLN A 257 13.13 18.95 -11.72
C GLN A 257 13.72 17.57 -12.04
N ILE A 258 12.95 16.50 -11.82
CA ILE A 258 13.42 15.11 -11.92
C ILE A 258 12.67 14.35 -13.03
N PHE A 259 11.39 14.67 -13.22
CA PHE A 259 10.51 13.99 -14.17
C PHE A 259 10.02 14.97 -15.25
N ALA A 260 9.83 14.48 -16.47
CA ALA A 260 9.22 15.29 -17.53
C ALA A 260 7.81 15.76 -17.15
N ALA A 261 7.43 16.99 -17.50
CA ALA A 261 6.16 17.61 -17.11
C ALA A 261 4.93 16.74 -17.41
N ASN A 262 4.85 16.15 -18.61
CA ASN A 262 3.76 15.23 -19.00
C ASN A 262 3.69 13.98 -18.10
N SER A 263 4.82 13.53 -17.56
CA SER A 263 4.85 12.44 -16.58
C SER A 263 4.34 12.91 -15.23
N VAL A 264 4.75 14.11 -14.78
CA VAL A 264 4.31 14.69 -13.50
C VAL A 264 2.80 14.89 -13.49
N ASP A 265 2.21 15.36 -14.59
CA ASP A 265 0.75 15.47 -14.70
C ASP A 265 0.06 14.14 -14.45
N LYS A 266 0.54 13.06 -15.08
CA LYS A 266 0.02 11.70 -14.85
C LYS A 266 0.31 11.17 -13.44
N MET A 267 1.40 11.63 -12.79
CA MET A 267 1.73 11.26 -11.41
C MET A 267 0.74 11.91 -10.43
N LEU A 268 0.47 13.20 -10.59
CA LEU A 268 -0.43 13.98 -9.72
C LEU A 268 -1.91 13.61 -9.90
N THR A 269 -2.27 12.97 -11.02
CA THR A 269 -3.60 12.34 -11.17
C THR A 269 -3.65 10.90 -10.67
N GLY A 270 -2.54 10.33 -10.20
CA GLY A 270 -2.44 8.95 -9.71
C GLY A 270 -2.25 7.87 -10.79
N HIS A 271 -2.21 8.23 -12.08
CA HIS A 271 -2.15 7.27 -13.20
C HIS A 271 -0.74 6.75 -13.52
N ALA A 272 0.32 7.46 -13.13
CA ALA A 272 1.69 7.01 -13.29
C ALA A 272 2.25 6.42 -11.97
N TYR A 273 1.58 5.39 -11.44
CA TYR A 273 1.78 4.84 -10.09
C TYR A 273 3.25 4.74 -9.63
N SER A 274 4.07 3.94 -10.32
CA SER A 274 5.46 3.69 -9.89
C SER A 274 6.31 4.96 -9.84
N ARG A 275 6.09 5.88 -10.80
CA ARG A 275 6.76 7.18 -10.82
C ARG A 275 6.22 8.10 -9.73
N ALA A 276 4.91 8.10 -9.50
CA ALA A 276 4.26 8.91 -8.48
C ALA A 276 4.77 8.53 -7.08
N VAL A 277 4.77 7.24 -6.74
CA VAL A 277 5.31 6.74 -5.47
C VAL A 277 6.77 7.17 -5.30
N ARG A 278 7.60 6.98 -6.33
CA ARG A 278 9.02 7.40 -6.26
C ARG A 278 9.16 8.91 -6.05
N GLY A 279 8.44 9.71 -6.82
CA GLY A 279 8.47 11.17 -6.71
C GLY A 279 8.06 11.66 -5.33
N HIS A 280 6.97 11.13 -4.77
CA HIS A 280 6.52 11.52 -3.44
C HIS A 280 7.52 11.14 -2.34
N LEU A 281 8.16 9.97 -2.44
CA LEU A 281 9.21 9.56 -1.49
C LEU A 281 10.45 10.45 -1.56
N LEU A 282 10.86 10.90 -2.75
CA LEU A 282 11.98 11.83 -2.92
C LEU A 282 11.67 13.19 -2.33
N VAL A 283 10.48 13.75 -2.59
CA VAL A 283 10.07 15.04 -2.02
C VAL A 283 9.96 14.93 -0.50
N GLN A 284 9.40 13.83 0.02
CA GLN A 284 9.35 13.59 1.47
C GLN A 284 10.76 13.54 2.08
N LEU A 285 11.73 12.91 1.42
CA LEU A 285 13.10 12.86 1.90
C LEU A 285 13.74 14.25 2.00
N VAL A 286 13.57 15.09 0.97
CA VAL A 286 14.07 16.47 0.99
C VAL A 286 13.43 17.27 2.13
N LEU A 287 12.12 17.13 2.35
CA LEU A 287 11.44 17.75 3.50
C LEU A 287 12.01 17.23 4.82
N ALA A 288 12.30 15.92 4.93
CA ALA A 288 12.90 15.34 6.12
C ALA A 288 14.28 15.93 6.42
N HIS A 289 15.10 16.23 5.41
CA HIS A 289 16.40 16.90 5.61
C HIS A 289 16.20 18.29 6.21
N ILE A 290 15.27 19.08 5.65
CA ILE A 290 14.93 20.42 6.19
C ILE A 290 14.47 20.33 7.65
N ILE A 291 13.63 19.35 7.96
CA ILE A 291 13.12 19.15 9.32
C ILE A 291 14.26 18.74 10.27
N LEU A 292 15.14 17.83 9.85
CA LEU A 292 16.28 17.37 10.65
C LEU A 292 17.32 18.47 10.88
N ASP A 293 17.55 19.33 9.90
CA ASP A 293 18.39 20.52 10.04
C ASP A 293 17.87 21.47 11.14
N GLY A 294 16.55 21.62 11.25
CA GLY A 294 15.90 22.44 12.27
C GLY A 294 15.64 21.74 13.63
N ALA A 295 15.80 20.42 13.70
CA ALA A 295 15.41 19.62 14.87
C ALA A 295 16.41 19.64 16.05
N ASN A 296 17.50 20.42 15.99
CA ASN A 296 18.54 20.48 17.03
C ASN A 296 19.09 19.10 17.44
N VAL A 297 19.44 18.27 16.45
CA VAL A 297 20.07 16.96 16.66
C VAL A 297 21.53 17.15 17.10
N SER A 298 21.91 16.58 18.25
CA SER A 298 23.23 16.75 18.86
C SER A 298 24.33 15.99 18.11
N LYS A 299 25.59 16.32 18.38
CA LYS A 299 26.74 15.63 17.77
C LYS A 299 26.80 14.16 18.18
N GLU A 300 26.44 13.87 19.43
CA GLU A 300 26.35 12.52 19.99
C GLU A 300 25.26 11.72 19.28
N GLU A 301 24.05 12.29 19.13
CA GLU A 301 22.95 11.65 18.42
C GLU A 301 23.32 11.32 16.96
N LYS A 302 23.95 12.27 16.25
CA LYS A 302 24.45 12.06 14.89
C LYS A 302 25.45 10.90 14.82
N LYS A 303 26.40 10.85 15.77
CA LYS A 303 27.43 9.81 15.83
C LYS A 303 26.84 8.43 16.08
N ASP A 304 25.85 8.32 16.96
CA ASP A 304 25.18 7.06 17.25
C ASP A 304 24.37 6.56 16.05
N ILE A 305 23.66 7.46 15.38
CA ILE A 305 22.94 7.15 14.14
C ILE A 305 23.90 6.66 13.05
N LEU A 306 25.04 7.34 12.87
CA LEU A 306 26.07 6.91 11.92
C LEU A 306 26.63 5.52 12.26
N THR A 307 26.85 5.24 13.55
CA THR A 307 27.34 3.94 14.01
C THR A 307 26.34 2.84 13.68
N MET A 308 25.04 3.09 13.88
CA MET A 308 23.97 2.18 13.46
C MET A 308 23.93 1.99 11.93
N MET A 309 24.18 3.05 11.16
CA MET A 309 24.24 2.97 9.69
C MET A 309 25.41 2.14 9.17
N ILE A 310 26.56 2.18 9.85
CA ILE A 310 27.73 1.38 9.47
C ILE A 310 27.50 -0.09 9.77
N ASN A 311 26.86 -0.41 10.91
CA ASN A 311 26.60 -1.79 11.35
C ASN A 311 25.21 -2.29 10.92
N MET A 312 24.72 -1.83 9.76
CA MET A 312 23.39 -2.17 9.21
C MET A 312 23.16 -3.68 8.99
N GLU A 313 24.21 -4.50 8.92
CA GLU A 313 24.08 -5.95 8.75
C GLU A 313 23.66 -6.66 10.05
N GLU A 314 23.86 -6.04 11.22
CA GLU A 314 23.47 -6.58 12.53
C GLU A 314 22.07 -6.10 12.99
N PHE A 315 21.35 -5.47 12.07
CA PHE A 315 20.18 -4.64 12.31
C PHE A 315 18.89 -5.43 12.51
N THR A 316 18.24 -5.29 13.66
CA THR A 316 16.87 -5.78 13.89
C THR A 316 15.96 -4.62 14.27
N PRO A 317 14.66 -4.63 13.91
CA PRO A 317 13.73 -3.56 14.27
C PRO A 317 13.65 -3.28 15.77
N ASP A 318 13.94 -4.27 16.62
CA ASP A 318 13.86 -4.13 18.08
C ASP A 318 15.08 -3.40 18.64
N LYS A 319 16.30 -3.75 18.19
CA LYS A 319 17.54 -2.99 18.50
C LYS A 319 17.44 -1.50 18.14
N VAL A 320 16.64 -1.18 17.13
CA VAL A 320 16.43 0.18 16.62
C VAL A 320 15.53 0.98 17.53
N LYS A 321 14.48 0.35 18.05
CA LYS A 321 13.58 0.96 19.03
C LYS A 321 14.30 1.18 20.37
N GLU A 322 15.24 0.30 20.71
CA GLU A 322 16.05 0.39 21.93
C GLU A 322 17.10 1.52 21.88
N ASN A 323 17.41 2.05 20.70
CA ASN A 323 18.41 3.11 20.59
C ASN A 323 17.88 4.47 21.10
N ALA A 324 18.38 4.88 22.27
CA ALA A 324 17.97 6.12 22.93
C ALA A 324 18.19 7.38 22.06
N SER A 325 19.32 7.46 21.34
CA SER A 325 19.65 8.60 20.47
C SER A 325 18.71 8.73 19.28
N LEU A 326 18.30 7.62 18.67
CA LEU A 326 17.33 7.59 17.59
C LEU A 326 15.93 7.93 18.09
N MET A 327 15.52 7.42 19.26
CA MET A 327 14.24 7.75 19.87
C MET A 327 14.17 9.22 20.29
N SER A 328 15.27 9.78 20.81
CA SER A 328 15.40 11.22 21.07
C SER A 328 15.27 12.03 19.78
N THR A 329 15.97 11.61 18.71
CA THR A 329 15.87 12.23 17.39
C THR A 329 14.46 12.16 16.83
N LEU A 330 13.73 11.05 17.05
CA LEU A 330 12.33 10.91 16.63
C LEU A 330 11.44 11.94 17.32
N LYS A 331 11.59 12.09 18.65
CA LYS A 331 10.83 13.08 19.43
C LYS A 331 11.13 14.50 18.94
N LYS A 332 12.39 14.83 18.70
CA LYS A 332 12.81 16.14 18.17
C LYS A 332 12.27 16.39 16.77
N PHE A 333 12.33 15.38 15.89
CA PHE A 333 11.79 15.44 14.54
C PHE A 333 10.28 15.71 14.55
N GLN A 334 9.53 14.95 15.37
CA GLN A 334 8.09 15.13 15.52
C GLN A 334 7.73 16.49 16.09
N TYR A 335 8.43 16.92 17.15
CA TYR A 335 8.23 18.23 17.74
C TYR A 335 8.44 19.33 16.69
N HIS A 336 9.56 19.28 15.97
CA HIS A 336 9.87 20.29 14.97
C HIS A 336 8.84 20.28 13.82
N LEU A 337 8.46 19.10 13.32
CA LEU A 337 7.42 18.94 12.28
C LEU A 337 6.09 19.60 12.69
N GLU A 338 5.68 19.44 13.96
CA GLU A 338 4.46 20.07 14.48
C GLU A 338 4.61 21.59 14.59
N THR A 339 5.73 22.09 15.12
CA THR A 339 5.98 23.55 15.21
C THR A 339 6.03 24.23 13.84
N LEU A 340 6.46 23.53 12.79
CA LEU A 340 6.48 24.08 11.43
C LEU A 340 5.09 24.45 10.92
N LYS A 341 4.01 23.84 11.44
CA LYS A 341 2.63 24.20 11.08
C LYS A 341 2.29 25.65 11.45
N GLU A 342 2.95 26.19 12.49
CA GLU A 342 2.72 27.53 13.01
C GLU A 342 3.33 28.62 12.11
N ASN A 343 4.23 28.25 11.18
CA ASN A 343 4.87 29.18 10.24
C ASN A 343 3.94 29.68 9.13
N GLY A 344 2.66 29.31 9.16
CA GLY A 344 1.61 29.80 8.27
C GLY A 344 0.96 28.73 7.40
N PRO A 345 -0.05 29.10 6.60
CA PRO A 345 -0.88 28.16 5.84
C PRO A 345 -0.08 27.28 4.88
N THR A 346 0.93 27.84 4.22
CA THR A 346 1.82 27.09 3.31
C THR A 346 2.59 26.00 4.05
N ALA A 347 3.16 26.32 5.21
CA ALA A 347 3.93 25.36 5.99
C ALA A 347 3.02 24.24 6.52
N ALA A 348 1.83 24.59 7.02
CA ALA A 348 0.82 23.62 7.42
C ALA A 348 0.42 22.67 6.28
N LEU A 349 0.27 23.18 5.05
CA LEU A 349 -0.02 22.37 3.85
C LEU A 349 1.11 21.38 3.54
N TRP A 350 2.37 21.80 3.61
CA TRP A 350 3.52 20.91 3.38
C TRP A 350 3.71 19.86 4.49
N VAL A 351 3.36 20.19 5.74
CA VAL A 351 3.29 19.20 6.82
C VAL A 351 2.16 18.19 6.58
N GLN A 352 0.99 18.65 6.12
CA GLN A 352 -0.10 17.76 5.71
C GLN A 352 0.32 16.84 4.57
N TYR A 353 1.03 17.36 3.56
CA TYR A 353 1.63 16.55 2.50
C TYR A 353 2.56 15.48 3.05
N PHE A 354 3.46 15.84 3.97
CA PHE A 354 4.37 14.89 4.61
C PHE A 354 3.59 13.74 5.28
N ASN A 355 2.52 14.08 6.00
CA ASN A 355 1.62 13.13 6.65
C ASN A 355 0.86 12.24 5.65
N MET A 356 0.40 12.79 4.53
CA MET A 356 -0.23 11.99 3.46
C MET A 356 0.76 10.98 2.87
N VAL A 357 2.02 11.35 2.64
CA VAL A 357 3.05 10.40 2.16
C VAL A 357 3.35 9.31 3.20
N ILE A 358 3.28 9.62 4.51
CA ILE A 358 3.38 8.60 5.57
C ILE A 358 2.22 7.60 5.48
N LEU A 359 0.99 8.06 5.31
CA LEU A 359 -0.16 7.15 5.13
C LEU A 359 0.03 6.24 3.92
N MET A 360 0.49 6.78 2.79
CA MET A 360 0.81 6.01 1.59
C MET A 360 1.87 4.94 1.87
N LYS A 361 2.93 5.26 2.63
CA LYS A 361 3.99 4.31 3.02
C LYS A 361 3.45 3.22 3.94
N LYS A 362 2.70 3.58 4.98
CA LYS A 362 2.09 2.64 5.93
C LYS A 362 1.12 1.69 5.23
N TYR A 363 0.30 2.22 4.32
CA TYR A 363 -0.57 1.40 3.47
C TYR A 363 0.24 0.36 2.66
N ASN A 364 1.26 0.80 1.93
CA ASN A 364 2.13 -0.09 1.16
C ASN A 364 2.79 -1.16 2.04
N MET A 365 3.34 -0.78 3.20
CA MET A 365 3.97 -1.72 4.13
C MET A 365 2.97 -2.78 4.63
N CYS A 366 1.74 -2.37 4.97
CA CYS A 366 0.70 -3.31 5.38
C CYS A 366 0.29 -4.26 4.25
N THR A 367 0.27 -3.80 2.99
CA THR A 367 -0.01 -4.69 1.85
C THR A 367 1.10 -5.69 1.55
N THR A 368 2.35 -5.42 1.98
CA THR A 368 3.52 -6.28 1.71
C THR A 368 3.88 -7.22 2.85
N ASP A 369 3.64 -6.83 4.11
CA ASP A 369 4.17 -7.57 5.27
C ASP A 369 3.30 -8.74 5.73
N ASN A 370 1.97 -8.66 5.55
CA ASN A 370 1.08 -9.80 5.79
C ASN A 370 -0.34 -9.50 5.24
N PRO A 371 -0.78 -10.14 4.14
CA PRO A 371 -2.14 -9.94 3.59
C PRO A 371 -3.26 -10.52 4.47
N ILE A 372 -2.94 -11.17 5.60
CA ILE A 372 -3.84 -11.97 6.44
C ILE A 372 -4.35 -11.20 7.68
N LEU A 373 -3.78 -10.05 8.04
CA LEU A 373 -4.35 -9.19 9.10
C LEU A 373 -5.07 -7.96 8.51
N PRO A 374 -6.40 -8.05 8.26
CA PRO A 374 -7.24 -6.89 7.97
C PRO A 374 -6.96 -5.72 8.91
N CYS A 375 -6.72 -6.02 10.20
CA CYS A 375 -6.54 -5.02 11.26
C CYS A 375 -5.37 -4.05 11.05
N LYS A 376 -4.32 -4.41 10.29
CA LYS A 376 -3.20 -3.49 10.01
C LYS A 376 -3.53 -2.52 8.86
N LEU A 377 -4.28 -2.98 7.86
CA LEU A 377 -4.75 -2.17 6.72
C LEU A 377 -5.87 -1.22 7.11
N THR A 378 -6.66 -1.56 8.13
CA THR A 378 -7.79 -0.76 8.61
C THR A 378 -7.39 0.68 8.93
N PHE A 379 -6.25 0.89 9.62
CA PHE A 379 -5.90 2.24 10.06
C PHE A 379 -5.46 3.16 8.92
N PRO A 380 -4.51 2.78 8.03
CA PRO A 380 -4.16 3.63 6.89
C PRO A 380 -5.36 3.91 5.99
N ILE A 381 -6.21 2.92 5.72
CA ILE A 381 -7.43 3.12 4.91
C ILE A 381 -8.36 4.12 5.57
N ARG A 382 -8.63 3.97 6.87
CA ARG A 382 -9.48 4.90 7.64
C ARG A 382 -8.97 6.34 7.57
N GLU A 383 -7.67 6.57 7.69
CA GLU A 383 -7.09 7.92 7.61
C GLU A 383 -6.96 8.43 6.16
N MET A 384 -6.98 7.54 5.16
CA MET A 384 -7.07 7.92 3.75
C MET A 384 -8.49 8.35 3.35
N CYS A 385 -9.54 7.76 3.95
CA CYS A 385 -10.94 8.00 3.60
C CYS A 385 -11.34 9.48 3.54
N PRO A 386 -11.01 10.34 4.54
CA PRO A 386 -11.39 11.75 4.49
C PRO A 386 -10.85 12.48 3.24
N TYR A 387 -9.63 12.15 2.80
CA TYR A 387 -9.04 12.73 1.60
C TYR A 387 -9.75 12.25 0.33
N LEU A 388 -10.11 10.96 0.29
CA LEU A 388 -10.83 10.36 -0.84
C LEU A 388 -12.23 10.96 -1.00
N CYS A 389 -12.96 11.15 0.10
CA CYS A 389 -14.26 11.81 0.10
C CYS A 389 -14.17 13.27 -0.35
N ALA A 390 -13.19 14.03 0.17
CA ALA A 390 -13.04 15.44 -0.17
C ALA A 390 -12.77 15.66 -1.67
N ARG A 391 -11.98 14.78 -2.30
CA ARG A 391 -11.73 14.84 -3.74
C ARG A 391 -13.01 14.58 -4.55
N HIS A 392 -13.84 13.63 -4.13
CA HIS A 392 -15.10 13.32 -4.83
C HIS A 392 -16.03 14.53 -4.84
N ASP A 393 -16.23 15.17 -3.68
CA ASP A 393 -17.07 16.37 -3.55
C ASP A 393 -16.52 17.58 -4.34
N ALA A 394 -15.20 17.67 -4.49
CA ALA A 394 -14.54 18.73 -5.26
C ALA A 394 -14.65 18.52 -6.78
N THR A 395 -14.58 17.27 -7.26
CA THR A 395 -14.69 16.94 -8.69
C THR A 395 -16.08 17.20 -9.27
N GLU A 396 -17.13 17.23 -8.44
CA GLU A 396 -18.46 17.65 -8.88
C GLU A 396 -18.60 19.17 -9.10
N LYS A 397 -17.65 19.99 -8.62
CA LYS A 397 -17.90 21.43 -8.43
C LYS A 397 -17.20 22.43 -9.34
N GLN A 398 -16.01 22.24 -9.91
CA GLN A 398 -15.43 23.27 -10.82
C GLN A 398 -14.36 22.81 -11.85
N PRO A 399 -14.27 23.50 -13.02
CA PRO A 399 -13.16 23.42 -13.99
C PRO A 399 -12.02 24.44 -13.71
N SER A 400 -10.80 24.11 -14.13
CA SER A 400 -9.53 24.77 -13.81
C SER A 400 -9.09 25.89 -14.77
N PRO A 401 -8.37 26.93 -14.30
CA PRO A 401 -7.52 27.78 -15.12
C PRO A 401 -6.02 27.68 -14.76
N ASN A 402 -5.17 27.61 -15.78
CA ASN A 402 -3.70 27.57 -15.73
C ASN A 402 -3.09 28.98 -15.68
N ILE A 403 -2.01 29.21 -14.91
CA ILE A 403 -0.99 30.26 -15.19
C ILE A 403 0.40 29.77 -14.73
N GLN A 404 1.43 30.12 -15.52
CA GLN A 404 2.84 29.71 -15.48
C GLN A 404 3.72 30.97 -15.34
N GLN A 405 4.83 30.98 -14.57
CA GLN A 405 6.13 31.60 -14.93
C GLN A 405 7.24 31.48 -13.85
N TYR A 406 8.48 31.71 -14.31
CA TYR A 406 9.79 31.23 -13.88
C TYR A 406 10.48 31.97 -12.72
N GLY A 407 11.37 31.25 -12.01
CA GLY A 407 12.47 31.82 -11.20
C GLY A 407 12.88 30.89 -10.05
N THR A 408 14.18 30.79 -9.77
CA THR A 408 14.84 29.89 -8.80
C THR A 408 14.07 29.71 -7.49
N TYR A 409 13.63 28.48 -7.19
CA TYR A 409 12.72 28.19 -6.08
C TYR A 409 13.46 28.06 -4.74
N LYS A 410 13.24 29.02 -3.85
CA LYS A 410 13.31 28.83 -2.40
C LYS A 410 11.88 28.90 -1.85
N PRO A 411 11.52 28.15 -0.80
CA PRO A 411 10.22 28.33 -0.15
C PRO A 411 10.11 29.79 0.33
N VAL A 412 9.19 30.55 -0.24
CA VAL A 412 8.85 31.90 0.22
C VAL A 412 7.54 31.80 0.97
N THR A 413 7.52 32.27 2.22
CA THR A 413 6.30 32.40 3.00
C THR A 413 5.46 33.54 2.43
N THR A 414 4.18 33.27 2.17
CA THR A 414 3.21 34.27 1.72
C THR A 414 1.98 34.26 2.63
N ASN A 415 1.32 35.42 2.74
CA ASN A 415 0.03 35.58 3.41
C ASN A 415 -1.15 35.40 2.43
N ASP A 416 -0.88 35.16 1.15
CA ASP A 416 -1.91 34.90 0.15
C ASP A 416 -2.50 33.49 0.29
N PRO A 417 -3.80 33.29 -0.02
CA PRO A 417 -4.41 31.97 0.01
C PRO A 417 -3.82 31.07 -1.10
N VAL A 418 -3.11 30.02 -0.66
CA VAL A 418 -2.31 29.10 -1.50
C VAL A 418 -3.16 28.16 -2.36
N ALA A 419 -4.43 27.97 -2.04
CA ALA A 419 -5.35 27.06 -2.72
C ALA A 419 -6.81 27.55 -2.58
N PRO A 420 -7.74 27.12 -3.46
CA PRO A 420 -9.16 27.40 -3.33
C PRO A 420 -9.68 27.06 -1.93
N GLU A 421 -10.59 27.87 -1.40
CA GLU A 421 -11.14 27.71 -0.05
C GLU A 421 -11.77 26.31 0.15
N SER A 422 -12.27 25.68 -0.92
CA SER A 422 -12.77 24.30 -0.93
C SER A 422 -11.71 23.24 -0.59
N ILE A 423 -10.44 23.45 -0.96
CA ILE A 423 -9.30 22.57 -0.65
C ILE A 423 -8.82 22.83 0.78
N LEU A 424 -8.76 24.10 1.20
CA LEU A 424 -8.42 24.46 2.59
C LEU A 424 -9.50 24.04 3.60
N ASN A 425 -10.74 23.91 3.14
CA ASN A 425 -11.90 23.40 3.87
C ASN A 425 -12.14 21.90 3.63
N THR A 426 -11.09 21.12 3.32
CA THR A 426 -11.12 19.65 3.37
C THR A 426 -11.91 19.22 4.62
N ILE A 427 -12.75 18.17 4.52
CA ILE A 427 -13.84 17.73 5.43
C ILE A 427 -13.48 17.62 6.94
N PHE A 428 -12.24 17.90 7.32
CA PHE A 428 -11.78 18.04 8.69
C PHE A 428 -12.44 19.22 9.40
N CYS A 429 -13.06 18.94 10.53
CA CYS A 429 -13.70 20.00 11.29
C CYS A 429 -12.66 20.88 11.98
N ARG A 430 -12.93 22.18 12.03
CA ARG A 430 -12.21 23.16 12.86
C ARG A 430 -13.02 23.54 14.11
N CYS A 431 -13.82 22.61 14.61
CA CYS A 431 -14.70 22.85 15.75
C CYS A 431 -13.88 23.19 17.00
N THR A 432 -14.06 24.38 17.55
CA THR A 432 -13.38 24.84 18.77
C THR A 432 -14.13 24.43 20.05
N THR A 433 -15.44 24.21 19.97
CA THR A 433 -16.30 23.88 21.12
C THR A 433 -17.13 22.62 20.86
N GLY A 434 -16.49 21.46 20.84
CA GLY A 434 -17.15 20.16 20.66
C GLY A 434 -17.70 19.90 19.26
N CYS A 435 -17.67 18.64 18.83
CA CYS A 435 -18.07 18.23 17.48
C CYS A 435 -19.58 17.93 17.39
N GLY A 436 -20.42 18.95 17.58
CA GLY A 436 -21.88 18.83 17.49
C GLY A 436 -22.43 18.81 16.06
N VAL A 437 -23.71 19.15 15.88
CA VAL A 437 -24.42 19.16 14.58
C VAL A 437 -23.79 20.04 13.49
N ARG A 438 -22.97 21.02 13.85
CA ARG A 438 -22.28 21.90 12.87
C ARG A 438 -20.94 21.33 12.38
N CYS A 439 -20.48 20.21 12.94
CA CYS A 439 -19.22 19.58 12.57
C CYS A 439 -19.20 19.12 11.11
N GLY A 440 -18.19 19.52 10.35
CA GLY A 440 -17.98 19.12 8.95
C GLY A 440 -17.86 17.59 8.79
N CYS A 441 -17.06 16.94 9.64
CA CYS A 441 -16.93 15.48 9.66
C CYS A 441 -18.28 14.79 9.88
N ARG A 442 -19.07 15.26 10.85
CA ARG A 442 -20.40 14.70 11.15
C ARG A 442 -21.39 14.89 10.00
N LYS A 443 -21.38 16.06 9.35
CA LYS A 443 -22.22 16.31 8.16
C LYS A 443 -21.87 15.39 7.00
N ALA A 444 -20.58 15.10 6.82
CA ALA A 444 -20.07 14.13 5.86
C ALA A 444 -20.19 12.66 6.34
N ARG A 445 -20.84 12.41 7.49
CA ARG A 445 -21.05 11.08 8.08
C ARG A 445 -19.74 10.31 8.35
N ILE A 446 -18.66 11.03 8.67
CA ILE A 446 -17.38 10.45 9.08
C ILE A 446 -17.04 10.86 10.53
N ALA A 447 -16.30 9.99 11.23
CA ALA A 447 -15.75 10.31 12.55
C ALA A 447 -14.65 11.38 12.43
N CYS A 448 -14.52 12.22 13.45
CA CYS A 448 -13.37 13.12 13.55
C CYS A 448 -12.10 12.28 13.77
N SER A 449 -11.08 12.52 12.94
CA SER A 449 -9.75 11.90 13.11
C SER A 449 -8.72 12.89 13.63
N SER A 450 -7.50 12.41 13.88
CA SER A 450 -6.36 13.22 14.33
C SER A 450 -5.90 14.28 13.34
N VAL A 451 -6.46 14.30 12.12
CA VAL A 451 -6.25 15.37 11.12
C VAL A 451 -7.18 16.58 11.35
N CYS A 452 -8.20 16.46 12.22
CA CYS A 452 -9.11 17.57 12.53
C CYS A 452 -8.43 18.68 13.33
N GLY A 453 -8.69 19.94 12.97
CA GLY A 453 -7.87 21.07 13.39
C GLY A 453 -7.71 21.24 14.91
N VAL A 454 -8.82 21.32 15.65
CA VAL A 454 -8.79 21.56 17.11
C VAL A 454 -9.18 20.32 17.91
N CYS A 455 -10.12 19.51 17.41
CA CYS A 455 -10.57 18.36 18.16
C CYS A 455 -9.62 17.15 18.07
N SER A 456 -8.82 17.05 17.00
CA SER A 456 -7.86 15.96 16.75
C SER A 456 -8.41 14.54 17.00
N GLY A 457 -9.72 14.34 16.79
CA GLY A 457 -10.36 13.05 17.02
C GLY A 457 -10.66 12.71 18.48
N SER A 458 -10.43 13.61 19.43
CA SER A 458 -10.73 13.46 20.86
C SER A 458 -12.06 14.12 21.28
N CYS A 459 -12.93 14.47 20.32
CA CYS A 459 -14.24 15.07 20.62
C CYS A 459 -15.37 14.04 20.68
N THR A 460 -16.58 14.50 20.96
CA THR A 460 -17.83 13.70 20.94
C THR A 460 -18.17 13.04 19.60
N ASN A 461 -17.48 13.42 18.52
CA ASN A 461 -17.58 12.78 17.20
C ASN A 461 -16.29 12.03 16.83
N GLY A 462 -15.36 11.94 17.77
CA GLY A 462 -14.09 11.23 17.68
C GLY A 462 -14.23 9.75 17.99
N ALA A 463 -13.20 8.97 17.71
CA ALA A 463 -13.13 7.57 18.12
C ALA A 463 -12.77 7.48 19.62
N PRO A 464 -13.25 6.49 20.37
CA PRO A 464 -12.77 6.20 21.72
C PRO A 464 -11.24 6.07 21.77
N ILE A 465 -10.61 6.72 22.75
CA ILE A 465 -9.16 6.68 23.04
C ILE A 465 -8.99 6.06 24.43
N GLU A 466 -8.10 5.07 24.59
CA GLU A 466 -7.61 4.68 25.92
C GLU A 466 -6.25 5.32 26.19
N ASN A 467 -6.13 5.91 27.38
CA ASN A 467 -4.86 6.26 28.00
C ASN A 467 -4.35 5.02 28.72
N THR A 468 -3.40 4.27 28.16
CA THR A 468 -2.66 3.28 28.96
C THR A 468 -1.52 4.01 29.63
N VAL A 469 -1.72 4.26 30.92
CA VAL A 469 -0.70 4.57 31.92
C VAL A 469 0.27 3.37 31.96
N ASP A 470 1.56 3.66 32.02
CA ASP A 470 2.59 2.68 32.38
C ASP A 470 2.19 2.00 33.70
N ASP A 471 2.12 0.68 33.71
CA ASP A 471 2.36 -0.13 34.91
C ASP A 471 2.88 -1.49 34.44
N ASP A 472 4.20 -1.63 34.50
CA ASP A 472 4.86 -2.92 34.75
C ASP A 472 4.32 -3.50 36.07
N VAL A 473 4.27 -4.84 36.18
CA VAL A 473 4.59 -5.70 37.35
C VAL A 473 3.78 -7.01 37.28
N ASP A 474 4.55 -8.09 37.06
CA ASP A 474 4.48 -9.45 37.64
C ASP A 474 3.18 -10.28 37.49
N ASP A 475 3.16 -11.61 37.40
CA ASP A 475 4.09 -12.71 37.62
C ASP A 475 3.46 -13.93 36.92
N ASP A 476 4.26 -14.88 36.41
CA ASP A 476 4.01 -16.31 36.61
C ASP A 476 5.16 -17.15 36.01
N ILE A 477 6.01 -17.54 36.96
CA ILE A 477 6.93 -18.67 37.00
C ILE A 477 6.30 -19.93 36.39
N LEU A 478 7.06 -20.68 35.59
CA LEU A 478 7.13 -22.15 35.62
C LEU A 478 8.38 -22.63 34.85
N ASP A 479 9.48 -22.75 35.60
CA ASP A 479 10.47 -23.84 35.65
C ASP A 479 10.70 -24.76 34.42
N SER A 480 11.98 -24.79 33.99
CA SER A 480 12.89 -25.96 33.86
C SER A 480 12.44 -27.17 32.97
N GLU A 481 13.21 -27.86 32.13
CA GLU A 481 14.62 -28.26 32.10
C GLU A 481 15.01 -28.71 30.66
N ASP A 482 16.30 -28.58 30.35
CA ASP A 482 17.18 -29.52 29.61
C ASP A 482 16.72 -30.24 28.31
N ASN A 483 17.19 -29.73 27.16
CA ASN A 483 18.37 -30.24 26.42
C ASN A 483 18.54 -29.54 25.06
#